data_AF-A0ABD0YQ81-F1
#
_entry.id   AF-A0ABD0YQ81-F1
#
_cell.length_a   1.000
_cell.length_b   1.000
_cell.length_c   1.000
_cell.angle_alpha   90.00
_cell.angle_beta   90.00
_cell.angle_gamma   90.00
#
_symmetry.space_group_name_H-M   'P 1'
#
loop_
_entity.id
_entity.type
_entity.pdbx_description
1 polymer ?
#
loop_
_entity_poly.entity_id
_entity_poly.type
_entity_poly.pdbx_seq_one_letter_code
_entity_poly.pdbx_strand_id
1 'polypeptide(L)'
;MYYKNKKRETTESALSRRKCHCGSLEAIEAPRSAPDSRCSTACPGQPGSKCGGPGHYSVYTTGIVGDETAGKGLGCFNNTPDSFRTTEEFYLWTQNSPKDCIYECMKLGNAFAAVRKSVCKCGNWWPKNLNAEDSCSSRCPLSWYQSCGHEDFIGVYRTGLDSQIGVISHAILSFRQKDITTGGSEPFVSTTAEQPSYKKIGDKMEKILFEDNFNSLDLDKWQKTVRISGETLTSVCATQDNEFTVYSGDKENVFVKDGVLVIVPTVEEEDDFVARGSLDLRDCTGKRGTAQCRFQAMFSHVLPPTKSGQLCTKKSFKFKYGRVTIRAKLPIGDWILPQLWLKSSEEEYGEGYMSGKVVIASVAGNRNLTTQSGEDVGWKVLETGVVASSGPDHPSRSSVVFIKSDEPWQNDFHDFTVLWTPKRMVFYTDGDEKNAKTIYDTRIRSVVEYLGFNKSDDTWAGGSKSAPFDKEFHICLGVGVGGFQGFLDGVLSNGKQKPWSNFEVKSRLKFWRARDDWKPTWSDRSRLEVDSVIVTRE
;
A
#
# COMPACT_ATOMS: atom_id res chain seq x y z
N MET A 1 33.25 -6.75 -43.91
CA MET A 1 31.94 -6.99 -44.54
C MET A 1 30.85 -6.68 -43.54
N TYR A 2 30.09 -5.62 -43.82
CA TYR A 2 28.94 -5.18 -43.03
C TYR A 2 27.79 -6.18 -43.18
N TYR A 3 27.28 -6.74 -42.07
CA TYR A 3 25.94 -7.32 -42.04
C TYR A 3 24.95 -6.29 -41.48
N LYS A 4 23.85 -6.13 -42.22
CA LYS A 4 22.81 -5.12 -42.10
C LYS A 4 22.07 -5.18 -40.76
N ASN A 5 21.84 -3.99 -40.20
CA ASN A 5 20.96 -3.70 -39.08
C ASN A 5 19.50 -4.14 -39.36
N LYS A 6 19.04 -5.20 -38.68
CA LYS A 6 17.67 -5.25 -38.16
C LYS A 6 17.74 -4.66 -36.74
N LYS A 7 17.05 -3.55 -36.50
CA LYS A 7 16.85 -3.01 -35.14
C LYS A 7 16.11 -4.08 -34.33
N ARG A 8 16.82 -4.80 -33.46
CA ARG A 8 16.24 -5.67 -32.44
C ARG A 8 16.04 -4.83 -31.18
N GLU A 9 14.87 -4.95 -30.56
CA GLU A 9 14.65 -4.45 -29.21
C GLU A 9 15.47 -5.31 -28.24
N THR A 10 16.13 -4.64 -27.28
CA THR A 10 17.17 -5.24 -26.44
C THR A 10 16.66 -5.40 -25.03
N THR A 11 16.66 -6.63 -24.52
CA THR A 11 16.08 -7.06 -23.24
C THR A 11 17.02 -6.76 -22.05
N GLU A 12 18.31 -6.52 -22.32
CA GLU A 12 19.33 -6.23 -21.31
C GLU A 12 20.24 -5.06 -21.69
N SER A 13 20.80 -4.42 -20.66
CA SER A 13 21.86 -3.41 -20.74
C SER A 13 23.04 -3.77 -19.84
N ALA A 14 24.25 -3.74 -20.40
CA ALA A 14 25.50 -3.99 -19.71
C ALA A 14 26.25 -2.66 -19.53
N LEU A 15 26.54 -2.29 -18.28
CA LEU A 15 27.14 -1.02 -17.90
C LEU A 15 28.60 -1.20 -17.46
N SER A 16 29.48 -0.34 -17.97
CA SER A 16 30.87 -0.20 -17.49
C SER A 16 31.28 1.27 -17.51
N ARG A 17 31.43 1.88 -16.32
CA ARG A 17 31.73 3.31 -16.13
C ARG A 17 30.82 4.25 -16.94
N ARG A 18 31.22 4.62 -18.16
CA ARG A 18 30.53 5.55 -19.07
C ARG A 18 30.00 4.88 -20.33
N LYS A 19 30.16 3.57 -20.45
CA LYS A 19 29.71 2.79 -21.61
C LYS A 19 28.50 1.96 -21.22
N CYS A 20 27.48 2.01 -22.06
CA CYS A 20 26.33 1.14 -22.01
C CYS A 20 26.30 0.31 -23.30
N HIS A 21 26.16 -0.99 -23.17
CA HIS A 21 25.98 -1.92 -24.28
C HIS A 21 24.60 -2.55 -24.14
N CYS A 22 23.79 -2.51 -25.19
CA CYS A 22 22.47 -3.13 -25.19
C CYS A 22 22.52 -4.41 -26.04
N GLY A 23 21.89 -5.48 -25.56
CA GLY A 23 21.85 -6.77 -26.24
C GLY A 23 20.57 -7.53 -25.92
N SER A 24 20.35 -8.61 -26.67
CA SER A 24 19.30 -9.59 -26.40
C SER A 24 19.92 -10.96 -26.63
N LEU A 25 20.42 -11.61 -25.57
CA LEU A 25 20.81 -13.02 -25.55
C LEU A 25 21.15 -13.47 -24.11
N GLU A 26 20.50 -14.54 -23.64
CA GLU A 26 20.96 -15.68 -22.80
C GLU A 26 22.05 -15.45 -21.71
N ALA A 27 22.23 -14.22 -21.23
CA ALA A 27 23.35 -13.86 -20.34
C ALA A 27 23.14 -14.27 -18.86
N ILE A 28 21.95 -14.75 -18.52
CA ILE A 28 21.66 -15.30 -17.19
C ILE A 28 22.24 -16.73 -17.05
N GLU A 29 22.63 -17.38 -18.15
CA GLU A 29 23.32 -18.68 -18.15
C GLU A 29 24.76 -18.61 -18.70
N ALA A 30 25.39 -17.43 -18.71
CA ALA A 30 26.79 -17.33 -19.14
C ALA A 30 27.71 -18.06 -18.12
N PRO A 31 28.50 -19.08 -18.53
CA PRO A 31 29.31 -19.91 -17.61
C PRO A 31 30.49 -19.19 -16.94
N ARG A 32 30.52 -17.85 -16.96
CA ARG A 32 31.61 -17.00 -16.43
C ARG A 32 31.07 -15.70 -15.81
N SER A 33 30.15 -15.81 -14.85
CA SER A 33 29.79 -14.67 -13.99
C SER A 33 30.90 -14.41 -12.95
N ALA A 34 31.37 -13.17 -12.84
CA ALA A 34 32.29 -12.77 -11.78
C ALA A 34 31.52 -12.37 -10.50
N PRO A 35 32.12 -12.47 -9.30
CA PRO A 35 31.50 -12.00 -8.06
C PRO A 35 31.24 -10.48 -8.08
N ASP A 36 30.16 -10.03 -7.43
CA ASP A 36 29.76 -8.61 -7.36
C ASP A 36 30.84 -7.67 -6.78
N SER A 37 31.78 -8.20 -6.01
CA SER A 37 32.94 -7.43 -5.51
C SER A 37 33.83 -6.90 -6.65
N ARG A 38 33.83 -7.57 -7.81
CA ARG A 38 34.52 -7.14 -9.03
C ARG A 38 33.76 -6.06 -9.80
N CYS A 39 32.51 -5.76 -9.42
CA CYS A 39 31.63 -4.79 -10.06
C CYS A 39 31.29 -3.61 -9.12
N SER A 40 32.32 -2.98 -8.54
CA SER A 40 32.17 -1.98 -7.47
C SER A 40 32.32 -0.52 -7.92
N THR A 41 32.49 -0.24 -9.21
CA THR A 41 32.67 1.13 -9.71
C THR A 41 31.36 1.90 -9.66
N ALA A 42 31.34 3.09 -9.06
CA ALA A 42 30.14 3.93 -8.99
C ALA A 42 29.68 4.43 -10.37
N CYS A 43 28.37 4.52 -10.57
CA CYS A 43 27.76 5.10 -11.75
C CYS A 43 27.92 6.63 -11.77
N PRO A 44 28.47 7.24 -12.84
CA PRO A 44 28.67 8.69 -12.91
C PRO A 44 27.37 9.51 -12.87
N GLY A 45 26.25 8.95 -13.33
CA GLY A 45 24.95 9.62 -13.39
C GLY A 45 24.01 9.32 -12.22
N GLN A 46 24.39 8.42 -11.31
CA GLN A 46 23.56 8.03 -10.17
C GLN A 46 24.47 7.65 -8.99
N PRO A 47 24.79 8.60 -8.11
CA PRO A 47 25.56 8.34 -6.90
C PRO A 47 24.87 7.26 -6.05
N GLY A 48 25.57 6.17 -5.74
CA GLY A 48 25.03 5.02 -4.99
C GLY A 48 24.78 3.75 -5.83
N SER A 49 24.67 3.87 -7.15
CA SER A 49 24.57 2.73 -8.06
C SER A 49 25.96 2.23 -8.49
N LYS A 50 26.09 0.93 -8.74
CA LYS A 50 27.31 0.30 -9.27
C LYS A 50 27.20 0.12 -10.78
N CYS A 51 28.24 0.41 -11.56
CA CYS A 51 28.29 0.37 -13.02
C CYS A 51 29.54 -0.41 -13.47
N GLY A 52 29.59 -1.69 -13.12
CA GLY A 52 30.68 -2.60 -13.46
C GLY A 52 31.94 -2.39 -12.61
N GLY A 53 33.08 -2.83 -13.14
CA GLY A 53 34.41 -2.69 -12.54
C GLY A 53 35.52 -2.79 -13.56
N PRO A 54 36.81 -2.71 -13.17
CA PRO A 54 37.92 -2.86 -14.11
C PRO A 54 37.79 -4.19 -14.89
N GLY A 55 37.47 -4.12 -16.19
CA GLY A 55 37.25 -5.29 -17.05
C GLY A 55 35.92 -6.04 -16.87
N HIS A 56 34.98 -5.51 -16.08
CA HIS A 56 33.72 -6.17 -15.73
C HIS A 56 32.50 -5.28 -15.99
N TYR A 57 31.38 -5.90 -16.36
CA TYR A 57 30.11 -5.23 -16.62
C TYR A 57 29.09 -5.56 -15.54
N SER A 58 28.28 -4.59 -15.14
CA SER A 58 27.04 -4.83 -14.41
C SER A 58 25.90 -4.95 -15.43
N VAL A 59 25.12 -6.03 -15.38
CA VAL A 59 24.06 -6.31 -16.36
C VAL A 59 22.68 -6.09 -15.73
N TYR A 60 21.80 -5.38 -16.44
CA TYR A 60 20.46 -4.98 -16.02
C TYR A 60 19.42 -5.33 -17.09
N THR A 61 18.22 -5.69 -16.68
CA THR A 61 17.08 -5.86 -17.60
C THR A 61 16.53 -4.50 -18.03
N THR A 62 16.12 -4.35 -19.29
CA THR A 62 15.57 -3.07 -19.83
C THR A 62 14.06 -2.91 -19.62
N GLY A 63 13.36 -3.96 -19.17
CA GLY A 63 11.90 -3.94 -18.97
C GLY A 63 11.08 -4.16 -20.26
N ILE A 64 11.72 -4.56 -21.36
CA ILE A 64 11.05 -4.94 -22.61
C ILE A 64 10.68 -6.44 -22.55
N VAL A 65 9.40 -6.78 -22.68
CA VAL A 65 8.89 -8.15 -22.83
C VAL A 65 8.64 -8.40 -24.31
N GLY A 66 9.21 -9.46 -24.87
CA GLY A 66 9.04 -9.81 -26.28
C GLY A 66 7.66 -10.39 -26.59
N ASP A 67 6.69 -9.54 -26.90
CA ASP A 67 5.57 -9.85 -27.79
C ASP A 67 5.67 -8.90 -28.98
N GLU A 68 5.84 -9.43 -30.19
CA GLU A 68 6.14 -8.66 -31.41
C GLU A 68 5.01 -7.66 -31.83
N THR A 69 3.88 -7.63 -31.11
CA THR A 69 2.70 -6.81 -31.46
C THR A 69 2.39 -5.68 -30.47
N ALA A 70 2.88 -5.74 -29.23
CA ALA A 70 2.59 -4.72 -28.22
C ALA A 70 3.26 -3.39 -28.57
N GLY A 71 2.50 -2.29 -28.53
CA GLY A 71 3.03 -0.97 -28.91
C GLY A 71 3.03 -0.68 -30.40
N LYS A 72 2.65 -1.65 -31.25
CA LYS A 72 2.62 -1.47 -32.70
C LYS A 72 1.53 -0.48 -33.11
N GLY A 73 1.95 0.61 -33.74
CA GLY A 73 1.04 1.55 -34.40
C GLY A 73 0.31 0.88 -35.56
N LEU A 74 -1.02 0.97 -35.56
CA LEU A 74 -1.88 0.54 -36.66
C LEU A 74 -2.06 1.64 -37.71
N GLY A 75 -1.75 2.89 -37.35
CA GLY A 75 -1.79 4.04 -38.24
C GLY A 75 -2.76 5.12 -37.76
N CYS A 76 -3.06 6.03 -38.66
CA CYS A 76 -3.90 7.20 -38.41
C CYS A 76 -5.32 6.97 -38.95
N PHE A 77 -6.34 7.23 -38.15
CA PHE A 77 -7.73 6.96 -38.49
C PHE A 77 -8.59 8.21 -38.31
N ASN A 78 -9.75 8.30 -38.97
CA ASN A 78 -10.69 9.39 -38.71
C ASN A 78 -11.16 9.32 -37.25
N ASN A 79 -11.27 10.47 -36.57
CA ASN A 79 -11.77 10.56 -35.21
C ASN A 79 -13.32 10.47 -35.20
N THR A 80 -13.86 9.34 -35.64
CA THR A 80 -15.30 9.05 -35.65
C THR A 80 -15.61 7.70 -35.01
N PRO A 81 -16.79 7.53 -34.38
CA PRO A 81 -17.19 6.25 -33.78
C PRO A 81 -17.18 5.07 -34.78
N ASP A 82 -17.41 5.34 -36.06
CA ASP A 82 -17.38 4.34 -37.14
C ASP A 82 -15.95 3.84 -37.44
N SER A 83 -14.95 4.69 -37.19
CA SER A 83 -13.54 4.41 -37.47
C SER A 83 -12.84 3.79 -36.25
N PHE A 84 -13.18 4.23 -35.04
CA PHE A 84 -12.73 3.64 -33.78
C PHE A 84 -13.87 3.57 -32.76
N ARG A 85 -14.41 2.37 -32.54
CA ARG A 85 -15.49 2.16 -31.58
C ARG A 85 -14.93 2.15 -30.16
N THR A 86 -15.26 3.20 -29.43
CA THR A 86 -14.74 3.44 -28.07
C THR A 86 -15.51 2.62 -27.05
N THR A 87 -14.79 1.91 -26.18
CA THR A 87 -15.31 1.26 -24.97
C THR A 87 -15.16 2.18 -23.77
N GLU A 88 -13.98 2.82 -23.63
CA GLU A 88 -13.62 3.71 -22.52
C GLU A 88 -12.91 4.95 -23.07
N GLU A 89 -13.16 6.11 -22.48
CA GLU A 89 -12.53 7.38 -22.85
C GLU A 89 -12.11 8.16 -21.59
N PHE A 90 -10.87 8.64 -21.56
CA PHE A 90 -10.36 9.45 -20.46
C PHE A 90 -9.40 10.56 -20.92
N TYR A 91 -9.34 11.63 -20.14
CA TYR A 91 -8.54 12.83 -20.40
C TYR A 91 -7.21 12.74 -19.66
N LEU A 92 -6.13 12.44 -20.40
CA LEU A 92 -4.75 12.48 -19.95
C LEU A 92 -4.12 13.85 -20.25
N TRP A 93 -4.68 14.94 -19.72
CA TRP A 93 -4.32 16.35 -19.96
C TRP A 93 -2.90 16.63 -20.50
N THR A 94 -1.95 16.89 -19.60
CA THR A 94 -0.55 17.13 -19.97
C THR A 94 0.20 15.81 -20.19
N GLN A 95 -0.38 14.68 -19.80
CA GLN A 95 0.31 13.40 -19.68
C GLN A 95 0.11 12.44 -20.86
N ASN A 96 -0.70 12.80 -21.85
CA ASN A 96 -1.05 11.86 -22.91
C ASN A 96 0.14 11.50 -23.79
N SER A 97 0.38 10.20 -23.98
CA SER A 97 1.31 9.64 -24.94
C SER A 97 0.79 8.30 -25.46
N PRO A 98 1.22 7.82 -26.64
CA PRO A 98 0.98 6.46 -27.11
C PRO A 98 1.29 5.40 -26.06
N LYS A 99 2.44 5.51 -25.39
CA LYS A 99 2.86 4.55 -24.37
C LYS A 99 1.87 4.49 -23.21
N ASP A 100 1.47 5.66 -22.70
CA ASP A 100 0.62 5.74 -21.52
C ASP A 100 -0.82 5.32 -21.86
N CYS A 101 -1.35 5.75 -23.01
CA CYS A 101 -2.67 5.33 -23.45
C CYS A 101 -2.75 3.82 -23.76
N ILE A 102 -1.72 3.25 -24.39
CA ILE A 102 -1.61 1.80 -24.61
C ILE A 102 -1.65 1.04 -23.28
N TYR A 103 -0.88 1.52 -22.31
CA TYR A 103 -0.80 0.91 -20.99
C TYR A 103 -2.14 0.97 -20.25
N GLU A 104 -2.81 2.12 -20.26
CA GLU A 104 -4.12 2.26 -19.61
C GLU A 104 -5.20 1.42 -20.29
N CYS A 105 -5.24 1.38 -21.62
CA CYS A 105 -6.20 0.52 -22.32
C CYS A 105 -5.93 -0.97 -22.11
N MET A 106 -4.65 -1.39 -22.02
CA MET A 106 -4.27 -2.75 -21.69
C MET A 106 -4.76 -3.16 -20.29
N LYS A 107 -4.62 -2.29 -19.28
CA LYS A 107 -5.14 -2.55 -17.92
C LYS A 107 -6.64 -2.80 -17.89
N LEU A 108 -7.38 -2.08 -18.74
CA LEU A 108 -8.82 -2.20 -18.89
C LEU A 108 -9.24 -3.38 -19.78
N GLY A 109 -8.28 -4.21 -20.21
CA GLY A 109 -8.54 -5.38 -21.06
C GLY A 109 -8.90 -5.03 -22.50
N ASN A 110 -8.55 -3.82 -22.97
CA ASN A 110 -8.86 -3.39 -24.33
C ASN A 110 -7.74 -3.72 -25.30
N ALA A 111 -8.09 -4.24 -26.48
CA ALA A 111 -7.12 -4.66 -27.49
C ALA A 111 -6.44 -3.51 -28.24
N PHE A 112 -7.09 -2.35 -28.28
CA PHE A 112 -6.61 -1.17 -29.00
C PHE A 112 -6.67 0.08 -28.13
N ALA A 113 -5.68 0.94 -28.32
CA ALA A 113 -5.58 2.25 -27.71
C ALA A 113 -5.50 3.31 -28.81
N ALA A 114 -6.19 4.44 -28.63
CA ALA A 114 -6.30 5.47 -29.63
C ALA A 114 -6.06 6.85 -29.00
N VAL A 115 -5.11 7.61 -29.55
CA VAL A 115 -4.55 8.81 -28.92
C VAL A 115 -4.78 10.05 -29.78
N ARG A 116 -5.34 11.09 -29.16
CA ARG A 116 -5.60 12.38 -29.78
C ARG A 116 -5.41 13.51 -28.78
N LYS A 117 -4.50 14.46 -29.03
CA LYS A 117 -4.18 15.56 -28.09
C LYS A 117 -4.04 15.06 -26.64
N SER A 118 -4.97 15.40 -25.75
CA SER A 118 -5.04 14.97 -24.34
C SER A 118 -6.01 13.81 -24.09
N VAL A 119 -6.64 13.26 -25.12
CA VAL A 119 -7.65 12.21 -25.02
C VAL A 119 -7.03 10.86 -25.36
N CYS A 120 -7.28 9.88 -24.50
CA CYS A 120 -7.01 8.47 -24.73
C CYS A 120 -8.35 7.72 -24.82
N LYS A 121 -8.51 6.91 -25.86
CA LYS A 121 -9.69 6.08 -26.10
C LYS A 121 -9.27 4.62 -26.20
N CYS A 122 -10.05 3.74 -25.59
CA CYS A 122 -9.85 2.30 -25.67
C CYS A 122 -10.90 1.65 -26.55
N GLY A 123 -10.57 0.51 -27.15
CA GLY A 123 -11.49 -0.23 -28.00
C GLY A 123 -11.10 -1.69 -28.15
N ASN A 124 -12.08 -2.52 -28.43
CA ASN A 124 -11.89 -3.96 -28.67
C ASN A 124 -12.11 -4.37 -30.13
N TRP A 125 -12.50 -3.42 -30.98
CA TRP A 125 -12.79 -3.68 -32.37
C TRP A 125 -11.71 -3.13 -33.28
N TRP A 126 -11.45 -3.87 -34.35
CA TRP A 126 -10.47 -3.48 -35.35
C TRP A 126 -10.82 -2.12 -35.97
N PRO A 127 -9.89 -1.15 -36.01
CA PRO A 127 -10.14 0.18 -36.53
C PRO A 127 -10.38 0.17 -38.05
N LYS A 128 -11.24 1.07 -38.53
CA LYS A 128 -11.63 1.22 -39.94
C LYS A 128 -11.30 2.63 -40.45
N ASN A 129 -11.20 2.79 -41.77
CA ASN A 129 -10.90 4.07 -42.44
C ASN A 129 -9.49 4.59 -42.11
N LEU A 130 -8.49 3.79 -42.48
CA LEU A 130 -7.07 4.16 -42.38
C LEU A 130 -6.75 5.32 -43.33
N ASN A 131 -6.09 6.35 -42.82
CA ASN A 131 -5.61 7.51 -43.56
C ASN A 131 -4.09 7.46 -43.78
N ALA A 132 -3.56 8.44 -44.51
CA ALA A 132 -2.12 8.65 -44.63
C ALA A 132 -1.48 8.82 -43.23
N GLU A 133 -0.31 8.21 -43.04
CA GLU A 133 0.39 8.16 -41.74
C GLU A 133 0.69 9.56 -41.18
N ASP A 134 0.97 10.52 -42.07
CA ASP A 134 1.28 11.91 -41.74
C ASP A 134 0.09 12.71 -41.18
N SER A 135 -1.15 12.21 -41.34
CA SER A 135 -2.37 12.88 -40.84
C SER A 135 -2.45 12.94 -39.31
N CYS A 136 -1.68 12.11 -38.59
CA CYS A 136 -1.60 12.09 -37.13
C CYS A 136 -0.26 12.60 -36.60
N SER A 137 0.46 13.43 -37.37
CA SER A 137 1.82 13.91 -37.03
C SER A 137 1.86 15.01 -35.96
N SER A 138 0.74 15.36 -35.32
CA SER A 138 0.72 16.34 -34.24
C SER A 138 1.46 15.82 -33.00
N ARG A 139 2.13 16.70 -32.26
CA ARG A 139 2.96 16.26 -31.11
C ARG A 139 2.12 16.02 -29.86
N CYS A 140 2.48 15.00 -29.08
CA CYS A 140 1.86 14.70 -27.80
C CYS A 140 2.29 15.71 -26.71
N PRO A 141 1.41 16.07 -25.75
CA PRO A 141 1.72 17.06 -24.70
C PRO A 141 2.92 16.73 -23.81
N LEU A 142 3.19 15.45 -23.53
CA LEU A 142 4.30 14.99 -22.66
C LEU A 142 5.53 14.47 -23.44
N SER A 143 5.46 14.35 -24.77
CA SER A 143 6.53 13.78 -25.60
C SER A 143 6.56 14.43 -26.97
N TRP A 144 7.35 15.50 -27.08
CA TRP A 144 7.49 16.29 -28.31
C TRP A 144 8.07 15.51 -29.51
N TYR A 145 8.58 14.30 -29.29
CA TYR A 145 9.13 13.40 -30.30
C TYR A 145 8.18 12.26 -30.70
N GLN A 146 6.99 12.19 -30.11
CA GLN A 146 5.96 11.19 -30.43
C GLN A 146 4.75 11.85 -31.11
N SER A 147 4.18 11.15 -32.08
CA SER A 147 3.03 11.59 -32.84
C SER A 147 1.72 11.17 -32.16
N CYS A 148 0.80 12.10 -32.06
CA CYS A 148 -0.55 11.99 -31.56
C CYS A 148 -1.52 12.57 -32.61
N GLY A 149 -2.73 12.03 -32.69
CA GLY A 149 -3.78 12.61 -33.55
C GLY A 149 -4.18 14.04 -33.14
N HIS A 150 -4.87 14.75 -34.05
CA HIS A 150 -5.49 16.07 -33.80
C HIS A 150 -7.02 16.00 -33.92
N GLU A 151 -7.75 17.12 -33.96
CA GLU A 151 -9.22 17.13 -33.92
C GLU A 151 -9.91 16.10 -34.85
N ASP A 152 -9.45 15.96 -36.09
CA ASP A 152 -10.09 15.12 -37.10
C ASP A 152 -9.50 13.70 -37.21
N PHE A 153 -8.33 13.45 -36.62
CA PHE A 153 -7.63 12.18 -36.76
C PHE A 153 -7.09 11.64 -35.43
N ILE A 154 -7.07 10.31 -35.29
CA ILE A 154 -6.65 9.60 -34.07
C ILE A 154 -5.59 8.54 -34.40
N GLY A 155 -4.50 8.52 -33.64
CA GLY A 155 -3.46 7.51 -33.80
C GLY A 155 -3.83 6.25 -33.03
N VAL A 156 -3.89 5.09 -33.68
CA VAL A 156 -4.32 3.83 -33.05
C VAL A 156 -3.15 2.86 -32.92
N TYR A 157 -3.08 2.18 -31.78
CA TYR A 157 -2.01 1.27 -31.40
C TYR A 157 -2.56 -0.03 -30.82
N ARG A 158 -1.82 -1.11 -31.01
CA ARG A 158 -2.09 -2.40 -30.35
C ARG A 158 -1.60 -2.40 -28.92
N THR A 159 -2.41 -2.95 -28.02
CA THR A 159 -2.03 -3.15 -26.61
C THR A 159 -1.30 -4.47 -26.36
N GLY A 160 -1.26 -5.36 -27.35
CA GLY A 160 -0.74 -6.74 -27.19
C GLY A 160 -1.83 -7.74 -26.76
N LEU A 161 -3.08 -7.29 -26.61
CA LEU A 161 -4.23 -8.16 -26.29
C LEU A 161 -5.06 -8.54 -27.52
N ASP A 162 -4.65 -8.13 -28.73
CA ASP A 162 -5.41 -8.35 -29.97
C ASP A 162 -5.47 -9.82 -30.42
N SER A 163 -4.53 -10.65 -29.97
CA SER A 163 -4.56 -12.12 -30.15
C SER A 163 -5.65 -12.80 -29.31
N GLN A 164 -6.18 -12.14 -28.27
CA GLN A 164 -7.23 -12.69 -27.40
C GLN A 164 -8.66 -12.42 -27.90
N ILE A 165 -8.83 -11.58 -28.94
CA ILE A 165 -10.14 -11.23 -29.50
C ILE A 165 -10.88 -12.47 -30.06
N GLY A 166 -10.14 -13.50 -30.51
CA GLY A 166 -10.70 -14.77 -31.00
C GLY A 166 -11.21 -15.72 -29.91
N VAL A 167 -10.81 -15.53 -28.65
CA VAL A 167 -11.16 -16.43 -27.52
C VAL A 167 -12.35 -15.87 -26.70
N ILE A 168 -12.58 -14.56 -26.76
CA ILE A 168 -13.60 -13.85 -25.95
C ILE A 168 -15.01 -13.89 -26.60
N SER A 169 -15.14 -14.38 -27.84
CA SER A 169 -16.44 -14.41 -28.55
C SER A 169 -17.46 -15.44 -28.03
N HIS A 170 -17.12 -16.29 -27.05
CA HIS A 170 -18.06 -17.28 -26.50
C HIS A 170 -18.43 -17.14 -25.02
N ALA A 171 -17.91 -16.13 -24.29
CA ALA A 171 -18.15 -16.03 -22.84
C ALA A 171 -18.99 -14.80 -22.39
N ILE A 172 -19.48 -13.95 -23.30
CA ILE A 172 -20.27 -12.77 -22.92
C ILE A 172 -21.55 -12.68 -23.77
N LEU A 173 -22.51 -13.59 -23.54
CA LEU A 173 -23.91 -13.38 -23.93
C LEU A 173 -24.86 -14.10 -22.95
N SER A 174 -24.87 -13.68 -21.69
CA SER A 174 -26.13 -13.58 -20.93
C SER A 174 -25.89 -12.79 -19.66
N PHE A 175 -26.24 -11.52 -19.64
CA PHE A 175 -26.94 -10.85 -18.54
C PHE A 175 -27.34 -9.47 -19.05
N ARG A 176 -28.49 -9.42 -19.73
CA ARG A 176 -29.22 -8.19 -20.00
C ARG A 176 -30.10 -7.89 -18.78
N GLN A 177 -29.76 -6.79 -18.12
CA GLN A 177 -30.60 -5.76 -17.51
C GLN A 177 -32.13 -5.94 -17.58
N LYS A 178 -32.79 -5.82 -16.41
CA LYS A 178 -34.17 -5.34 -16.12
C LYS A 178 -34.42 -5.63 -14.62
N ASP A 179 -35.00 -4.79 -13.75
CA ASP A 179 -35.77 -3.55 -13.88
C ASP A 179 -35.56 -2.67 -12.64
N ILE A 180 -35.64 -1.36 -12.85
CA ILE A 180 -35.82 -0.33 -11.81
C ILE A 180 -37.31 -0.35 -11.42
N THR A 181 -37.61 -0.48 -10.12
CA THR A 181 -38.89 -0.02 -9.57
C THR A 181 -38.68 0.68 -8.23
N THR A 182 -39.41 1.77 -8.10
CA THR A 182 -39.47 2.75 -7.01
C THR A 182 -40.37 2.30 -5.88
N GLY A 183 -40.02 2.70 -4.65
CA GLY A 183 -40.98 3.14 -3.64
C GLY A 183 -41.47 2.07 -2.66
N GLY A 184 -40.94 2.11 -1.45
CA GLY A 184 -41.51 1.46 -0.27
C GLY A 184 -40.86 2.01 0.99
N SER A 185 -41.57 2.91 1.68
CA SER A 185 -41.19 3.44 2.99
C SER A 185 -41.34 2.35 4.05
N GLU A 186 -40.25 1.96 4.71
CA GLU A 186 -40.28 1.11 5.90
C GLU A 186 -40.30 1.97 7.18
N PRO A 187 -40.97 1.48 8.25
CA PRO A 187 -41.25 2.28 9.43
C PRO A 187 -40.03 2.41 10.34
N PHE A 188 -39.88 3.62 10.89
CA PHE A 188 -38.90 3.96 11.91
C PHE A 188 -39.22 3.18 13.19
N VAL A 189 -38.43 2.15 13.49
CA VAL A 189 -38.42 1.51 14.82
C VAL A 189 -37.69 2.46 15.77
N SER A 190 -38.45 3.04 16.69
CA SER A 190 -37.92 3.81 17.81
C SER A 190 -37.15 2.87 18.74
N THR A 191 -35.83 2.95 18.71
CA THR A 191 -34.98 2.40 19.77
C THR A 191 -35.06 3.33 20.98
N THR A 192 -35.50 2.77 22.10
CA THR A 192 -35.37 3.37 23.43
C THR A 192 -33.93 3.81 23.65
N ALA A 193 -33.72 5.10 23.93
CA ALA A 193 -32.42 5.65 24.26
C ALA A 193 -31.89 4.97 25.54
N GLU A 194 -30.91 4.09 25.39
CA GLU A 194 -30.11 3.59 26.50
C GLU A 194 -29.51 4.77 27.26
N GLN A 195 -29.63 4.78 28.59
CA GLN A 195 -29.03 5.82 29.40
C GLN A 195 -27.51 5.82 29.20
N PRO A 196 -26.87 7.00 29.07
CA PRO A 196 -25.43 7.06 28.87
C PRO A 196 -24.72 6.42 30.06
N SER A 197 -23.90 5.40 29.79
CA SER A 197 -22.99 4.82 30.76
C SER A 197 -21.80 5.75 30.98
N TYR A 198 -21.31 5.82 32.23
CA TYR A 198 -20.19 6.66 32.62
C TYR A 198 -19.11 5.85 33.31
N LYS A 199 -17.85 6.23 33.12
CA LYS A 199 -16.68 5.64 33.78
C LYS A 199 -15.95 6.68 34.60
N LYS A 200 -15.59 6.34 35.83
CA LYS A 200 -14.72 7.17 36.68
C LYS A 200 -13.26 6.97 36.25
N ILE A 201 -12.59 8.04 35.86
CA ILE A 201 -11.17 8.03 35.49
C ILE A 201 -10.47 9.11 36.31
N GLY A 202 -9.65 8.69 37.27
CA GLY A 202 -9.15 9.57 38.33
C GLY A 202 -10.31 10.21 39.10
N ASP A 203 -10.36 11.54 39.12
CA ASP A 203 -11.43 12.32 39.77
C ASP A 203 -12.56 12.73 38.82
N LYS A 204 -12.49 12.36 37.53
CA LYS A 204 -13.48 12.75 36.52
C LYS A 204 -14.46 11.61 36.21
N MET A 205 -15.71 11.99 35.95
CA MET A 205 -16.71 11.10 35.38
C MET A 205 -16.80 11.38 33.89
N GLU A 206 -16.52 10.38 33.07
CA GLU A 206 -16.56 10.51 31.62
C GLU A 206 -17.63 9.64 31.00
N LYS A 207 -18.30 10.15 29.97
CA LYS A 207 -19.30 9.40 29.23
C LYS A 207 -18.61 8.36 28.35
N ILE A 208 -19.07 7.11 28.43
CA ILE A 208 -18.65 6.05 27.51
C ILE A 208 -19.32 6.29 26.16
N LEU A 209 -18.52 6.32 25.10
CA LEU A 209 -18.97 6.45 23.72
C LEU A 209 -18.96 5.10 22.98
N PHE A 210 -18.02 4.24 23.33
CA PHE A 210 -17.87 2.90 22.78
C PHE A 210 -17.17 2.01 23.82
N GLU A 211 -17.61 0.76 23.91
CA GLU A 211 -16.99 -0.27 24.73
C GLU A 211 -17.14 -1.63 24.08
N ASP A 212 -16.07 -2.39 24.08
CA ASP A 212 -16.09 -3.82 23.79
C ASP A 212 -15.12 -4.55 24.73
N ASN A 213 -15.63 -5.58 25.40
CA ASN A 213 -14.88 -6.47 26.28
C ASN A 213 -14.70 -7.86 25.66
N PHE A 214 -14.99 -8.00 24.36
CA PHE A 214 -14.78 -9.21 23.57
C PHE A 214 -15.30 -10.51 24.18
N ASN A 215 -16.45 -10.45 24.88
CA ASN A 215 -17.20 -11.64 25.29
C ASN A 215 -17.56 -12.53 24.07
N SER A 216 -17.72 -11.91 22.91
CA SER A 216 -17.89 -12.55 21.59
C SER A 216 -17.35 -11.62 20.50
N LEU A 217 -17.08 -12.15 19.31
CA LEU A 217 -16.73 -11.32 18.16
C LEU A 217 -17.99 -10.67 17.57
N ASP A 218 -18.29 -9.44 18.00
CA ASP A 218 -19.43 -8.64 17.55
C ASP A 218 -19.15 -7.99 16.19
N LEU A 219 -19.75 -8.54 15.13
CA LEU A 219 -19.58 -8.04 13.75
C LEU A 219 -20.43 -6.81 13.43
N ASP A 220 -21.37 -6.43 14.31
CA ASP A 220 -22.08 -5.15 14.22
C ASP A 220 -21.18 -4.01 14.72
N LYS A 221 -20.23 -4.31 15.61
CA LYS A 221 -19.17 -3.38 16.04
C LYS A 221 -17.92 -3.45 15.16
N TRP A 222 -17.50 -4.62 14.71
CA TRP A 222 -16.21 -4.79 14.04
C TRP A 222 -16.33 -5.33 12.62
N GLN A 223 -15.85 -4.57 11.65
CA GLN A 223 -15.66 -5.05 10.30
C GLN A 223 -14.31 -5.76 10.18
N LYS A 224 -14.32 -7.01 9.72
CA LYS A 224 -13.12 -7.72 9.26
C LYS A 224 -12.56 -7.08 8.00
N THR A 225 -11.28 -6.73 8.01
CA THR A 225 -10.55 -6.25 6.84
C THR A 225 -10.11 -7.45 6.00
N VAL A 226 -10.51 -7.46 4.72
CA VAL A 226 -10.06 -8.44 3.73
C VAL A 226 -9.36 -7.68 2.61
N ARG A 227 -8.03 -7.72 2.57
CA ARG A 227 -7.24 -7.06 1.53
C ARG A 227 -5.81 -7.60 1.48
N ILE A 228 -5.22 -7.57 0.30
CA ILE A 228 -3.78 -7.71 0.11
C ILE A 228 -3.14 -6.40 0.57
N SER A 229 -2.17 -6.47 1.48
CA SER A 229 -1.38 -5.29 1.84
C SER A 229 -0.21 -5.09 0.89
N GLY A 230 0.12 -3.83 0.66
CA GLY A 230 1.11 -3.43 -0.33
C GLY A 230 0.53 -3.22 -1.71
N GLU A 231 0.82 -2.03 -2.24
CA GLU A 231 0.72 -1.58 -3.63
C GLU A 231 -0.59 -0.95 -4.12
N THR A 232 -0.49 0.37 -4.32
CA THR A 232 -0.70 0.94 -5.65
C THR A 232 0.68 1.30 -6.22
N LEU A 233 1.09 0.73 -7.36
CA LEU A 233 2.34 1.08 -8.06
C LEU A 233 2.40 2.56 -8.51
N THR A 234 1.35 3.33 -8.23
CA THR A 234 1.20 4.75 -8.58
C THR A 234 1.66 5.71 -7.51
N SER A 235 2.04 5.27 -6.30
CA SER A 235 2.75 6.15 -5.36
C SER A 235 4.03 5.48 -4.89
N VAL A 236 5.16 5.98 -5.38
CA VAL A 236 6.51 5.65 -4.88
C VAL A 236 6.71 6.17 -3.44
N CYS A 237 5.72 6.90 -2.90
CA CYS A 237 5.78 7.52 -1.58
C CYS A 237 4.83 6.89 -0.56
N ALA A 238 5.32 6.86 0.69
CA ALA A 238 4.85 6.16 1.86
C ALA A 238 3.48 6.63 2.39
N THR A 239 2.40 6.57 1.61
CA THR A 239 1.05 6.94 2.10
C THR A 239 0.33 5.80 2.84
N GLN A 240 0.94 4.61 2.88
CA GLN A 240 0.42 3.38 3.50
C GLN A 240 1.55 2.59 4.17
N ASP A 241 1.18 1.65 5.05
CA ASP A 241 2.11 0.82 5.82
C ASP A 241 2.84 -0.25 4.98
N ASN A 242 2.19 -0.78 3.93
CA ASN A 242 2.77 -1.73 2.97
C ASN A 242 3.41 -2.98 3.58
N GLU A 243 2.67 -3.67 4.47
CA GLU A 243 3.11 -4.92 5.09
C GLU A 243 3.14 -6.09 4.08
N PHE A 244 3.91 -7.13 4.38
CA PHE A 244 4.00 -8.34 3.55
C PHE A 244 2.90 -9.35 3.91
N THR A 245 1.68 -8.84 4.09
CA THR A 245 0.56 -9.58 4.67
C THR A 245 -0.71 -9.45 3.83
N VAL A 246 -1.43 -10.56 3.67
CA VAL A 246 -2.85 -10.57 3.28
C VAL A 246 -3.69 -10.51 4.54
N TYR A 247 -4.47 -9.44 4.71
CA TYR A 247 -5.47 -9.40 5.77
C TYR A 247 -6.68 -10.23 5.34
N SER A 248 -7.07 -11.17 6.20
CA SER A 248 -8.22 -12.05 6.00
C SER A 248 -9.16 -11.99 7.21
N GLY A 249 -10.42 -12.35 6.95
CA GLY A 249 -11.46 -12.53 7.97
C GLY A 249 -11.55 -13.95 8.52
N ASP A 250 -10.60 -14.83 8.17
CA ASP A 250 -10.67 -16.25 8.50
C ASP A 250 -10.52 -16.54 9.99
N LYS A 251 -11.16 -17.62 10.44
CA LYS A 251 -11.21 -18.01 11.87
C LYS A 251 -9.85 -18.41 12.44
N GLU A 252 -8.87 -18.74 11.59
CA GLU A 252 -7.49 -18.99 12.02
C GLU A 252 -6.74 -17.70 12.39
N ASN A 253 -7.11 -16.57 11.78
CA ASN A 253 -6.42 -15.29 11.97
C ASN A 253 -7.16 -14.35 12.93
N VAL A 254 -8.49 -14.43 13.02
CA VAL A 254 -9.31 -13.57 13.88
C VAL A 254 -10.41 -14.36 14.55
N PHE A 255 -10.34 -14.46 15.88
CA PHE A 255 -11.34 -15.11 16.70
C PHE A 255 -11.36 -14.54 18.11
N VAL A 256 -12.44 -14.80 18.84
CA VAL A 256 -12.50 -14.55 20.29
C VAL A 256 -12.34 -15.88 21.00
N LYS A 257 -11.49 -15.90 22.03
CA LYS A 257 -11.28 -17.05 22.90
C LYS A 257 -11.19 -16.57 24.34
N ASP A 258 -11.96 -17.19 25.23
CA ASP A 258 -11.94 -16.91 26.67
C ASP A 258 -12.14 -15.42 27.02
N GLY A 259 -13.02 -14.72 26.29
CA GLY A 259 -13.31 -13.30 26.49
C GLY A 259 -12.27 -12.33 25.92
N VAL A 260 -11.31 -12.84 25.14
CA VAL A 260 -10.22 -12.04 24.55
C VAL A 260 -10.28 -12.15 23.03
N LEU A 261 -10.19 -11.02 22.33
CA LEU A 261 -9.96 -11.00 20.90
C LEU A 261 -8.53 -11.43 20.61
N VAL A 262 -8.37 -12.44 19.75
CA VAL A 262 -7.07 -12.98 19.34
C VAL A 262 -6.88 -12.76 17.85
N ILE A 263 -5.77 -12.13 17.49
CA ILE A 263 -5.33 -11.93 16.10
C ILE A 263 -4.00 -12.63 15.87
N VAL A 264 -3.98 -13.59 14.95
CA VAL A 264 -2.83 -14.48 14.69
C VAL A 264 -2.33 -14.31 13.26
N PRO A 265 -1.08 -13.88 13.02
CA PRO A 265 -0.42 -14.03 11.73
C PRO A 265 -0.06 -15.50 11.47
N THR A 266 -0.32 -15.96 10.25
CA THR A 266 0.05 -17.27 9.72
C THR A 266 0.94 -17.11 8.48
N VAL A 267 1.70 -18.15 8.15
CA VAL A 267 2.66 -18.16 7.04
C VAL A 267 2.09 -19.02 5.92
N GLU A 268 2.21 -18.55 4.68
CA GLU A 268 2.00 -19.41 3.51
C GLU A 268 3.12 -20.44 3.43
N GLU A 269 2.79 -21.69 3.15
CA GLU A 269 3.74 -22.81 3.15
C GLU A 269 4.15 -23.24 1.73
N GLU A 270 3.35 -22.89 0.72
CA GLU A 270 3.59 -23.31 -0.66
C GLU A 270 4.49 -22.33 -1.42
N ASP A 271 5.77 -22.69 -1.58
CA ASP A 271 6.77 -21.92 -2.34
C ASP A 271 6.30 -21.52 -3.75
N ASP A 272 5.69 -22.46 -4.48
CA ASP A 272 5.19 -22.22 -5.83
C ASP A 272 4.01 -21.25 -5.84
N PHE A 273 3.13 -21.33 -4.84
CA PHE A 273 2.02 -20.39 -4.71
C PHE A 273 2.52 -18.98 -4.40
N VAL A 274 3.46 -18.83 -3.46
CA VAL A 274 4.06 -17.51 -3.18
C VAL A 274 4.77 -16.95 -4.42
N ALA A 275 5.52 -17.79 -5.14
CA ALA A 275 6.34 -17.35 -6.26
C ALA A 275 5.56 -17.06 -7.56
N ARG A 276 4.47 -17.80 -7.82
CA ARG A 276 3.78 -17.80 -9.12
C ARG A 276 2.25 -17.81 -9.03
N GLY A 277 1.71 -17.92 -7.83
CA GLY A 277 0.28 -17.99 -7.59
C GLY A 277 -0.43 -16.66 -7.83
N SER A 278 -1.74 -16.71 -7.63
CA SER A 278 -2.63 -15.57 -7.78
C SER A 278 -3.62 -15.52 -6.64
N LEU A 279 -3.97 -14.29 -6.24
CA LEU A 279 -4.97 -14.01 -5.23
C LEU A 279 -6.10 -13.22 -5.89
N ASP A 280 -7.34 -13.67 -5.68
CA ASP A 280 -8.56 -12.92 -5.99
C ASP A 280 -9.48 -12.97 -4.75
N LEU A 281 -9.49 -11.89 -3.99
CA LEU A 281 -10.23 -11.78 -2.74
C LEU A 281 -11.68 -11.40 -3.02
N ARG A 282 -12.58 -12.38 -3.00
CA ARG A 282 -14.02 -12.18 -3.31
C ARG A 282 -14.68 -11.13 -2.42
N ASP A 283 -14.41 -11.20 -1.11
CA ASP A 283 -14.98 -10.31 -0.10
C ASP A 283 -14.06 -9.12 0.24
N CYS A 284 -13.24 -8.70 -0.73
CA CYS A 284 -12.28 -7.62 -0.54
C CYS A 284 -12.94 -6.34 -0.01
N THR A 285 -12.41 -5.83 1.11
CA THR A 285 -12.78 -4.55 1.71
C THR A 285 -11.88 -3.40 1.26
N GLY A 286 -10.84 -3.70 0.48
CA GLY A 286 -9.98 -2.71 -0.17
C GLY A 286 -10.62 -2.09 -1.42
N LYS A 287 -9.83 -1.31 -2.14
CA LYS A 287 -10.25 -0.67 -3.39
C LYS A 287 -10.42 -1.72 -4.50
N ARG A 288 -11.66 -1.94 -4.92
CA ARG A 288 -11.98 -2.90 -6.01
C ARG A 288 -11.20 -2.58 -7.29
N GLY A 289 -10.81 -3.62 -8.01
CA GLY A 289 -10.05 -3.49 -9.26
C GLY A 289 -8.57 -3.13 -9.08
N THR A 290 -8.06 -3.11 -7.85
CA THR A 290 -6.65 -2.83 -7.54
C THR A 290 -5.94 -4.05 -6.96
N ALA A 291 -4.61 -3.93 -6.77
CA ALA A 291 -3.78 -4.94 -6.13
C ALA A 291 -4.24 -5.30 -4.70
N GLN A 292 -5.02 -4.44 -4.04
CA GLN A 292 -5.61 -4.75 -2.73
C GLN A 292 -6.61 -5.91 -2.77
N CYS A 293 -7.18 -6.21 -3.94
CA CYS A 293 -8.18 -7.27 -4.10
C CYS A 293 -7.71 -8.39 -5.04
N ARG A 294 -6.86 -8.07 -6.02
CA ARG A 294 -6.36 -9.04 -7.00
C ARG A 294 -4.87 -8.85 -7.25
N PHE A 295 -4.09 -9.91 -7.08
CA PHE A 295 -2.66 -9.84 -7.30
C PHE A 295 -2.16 -11.15 -7.92
N GLN A 296 -1.33 -11.03 -8.95
CA GLN A 296 -0.66 -12.15 -9.61
C GLN A 296 0.83 -12.01 -9.36
N ALA A 297 1.44 -13.03 -8.76
CA ALA A 297 2.88 -13.04 -8.58
C ALA A 297 3.59 -13.10 -9.94
N MET A 298 4.63 -12.28 -10.11
CA MET A 298 5.45 -12.25 -11.33
C MET A 298 6.91 -11.95 -11.00
N PHE A 299 7.82 -12.79 -11.51
CA PHE A 299 9.27 -12.66 -11.33
C PHE A 299 9.70 -12.52 -9.86
N SER A 300 10.27 -11.37 -9.48
CA SER A 300 10.70 -11.10 -8.10
C SER A 300 9.60 -10.52 -7.22
N HIS A 301 8.41 -10.32 -7.79
CA HIS A 301 7.28 -9.71 -7.13
C HIS A 301 6.29 -10.79 -6.73
N VAL A 302 6.59 -11.39 -5.58
CA VAL A 302 5.87 -12.54 -5.03
C VAL A 302 4.58 -12.14 -4.33
N LEU A 303 3.68 -13.10 -4.11
CA LEU A 303 2.53 -12.91 -3.22
C LEU A 303 3.02 -12.53 -1.81
N PRO A 304 2.24 -11.78 -1.01
CA PRO A 304 2.55 -11.63 0.40
C PRO A 304 2.60 -13.03 1.05
N PRO A 305 3.72 -13.41 1.68
CA PRO A 305 3.90 -14.76 2.20
C PRO A 305 3.25 -14.98 3.57
N THR A 306 2.52 -13.99 4.08
CA THR A 306 1.84 -14.09 5.38
C THR A 306 0.39 -13.69 5.25
N LYS A 307 -0.43 -14.25 6.12
CA LYS A 307 -1.84 -13.92 6.27
C LYS A 307 -2.08 -13.51 7.72
N SER A 308 -2.95 -12.54 7.97
CA SER A 308 -3.22 -12.06 9.31
C SER A 308 -4.61 -11.47 9.42
N GLY A 309 -4.96 -10.99 10.60
CA GLY A 309 -6.23 -10.33 10.88
C GLY A 309 -6.10 -8.83 11.07
N GLN A 310 -7.14 -8.12 10.66
CA GLN A 310 -7.39 -6.73 11.08
C GLN A 310 -8.89 -6.51 11.20
N LEU A 311 -9.30 -5.82 12.26
CA LEU A 311 -10.68 -5.43 12.56
C LEU A 311 -10.74 -3.92 12.67
N CYS A 312 -11.76 -3.30 12.09
CA CYS A 312 -11.97 -1.86 12.17
C CYS A 312 -13.42 -1.49 12.49
N THR A 313 -13.65 -0.39 13.20
CA THR A 313 -15.00 0.11 13.53
C THR A 313 -15.58 1.05 12.47
N LYS A 314 -14.98 1.11 11.26
CA LYS A 314 -15.29 2.10 10.22
C LYS A 314 -16.79 2.21 9.89
N LYS A 315 -17.54 1.10 9.91
CA LYS A 315 -18.97 1.06 9.56
C LYS A 315 -19.91 1.32 10.75
N SER A 316 -19.41 1.21 11.98
CA SER A 316 -20.22 1.07 13.19
C SER A 316 -19.99 2.21 14.19
N PHE A 317 -18.73 2.61 14.39
CA PHE A 317 -18.34 3.61 15.35
C PHE A 317 -17.23 4.51 14.82
N LYS A 318 -17.57 5.80 14.70
CA LYS A 318 -16.69 6.90 14.32
C LYS A 318 -16.80 7.96 15.39
N PHE A 319 -15.68 8.58 15.74
CA PHE A 319 -15.67 9.60 16.78
C PHE A 319 -14.61 10.64 16.47
N LYS A 320 -14.83 11.85 17.00
CA LYS A 320 -13.85 12.91 16.99
C LYS A 320 -13.61 13.36 18.43
N TYR A 321 -12.36 13.25 18.84
CA TYR A 321 -11.88 13.54 20.20
C TYR A 321 -12.46 12.63 21.28
N GLY A 322 -11.70 12.45 22.35
CA GLY A 322 -11.99 11.56 23.46
C GLY A 322 -10.73 10.91 23.98
N ARG A 323 -10.90 10.04 24.98
CA ARG A 323 -9.87 9.11 25.42
C ARG A 323 -10.15 7.74 24.84
N VAL A 324 -9.15 7.12 24.23
CA VAL A 324 -9.21 5.72 23.79
C VAL A 324 -8.23 4.94 24.66
N THR A 325 -8.70 3.89 25.30
CA THR A 325 -7.88 2.92 26.04
C THR A 325 -8.09 1.55 25.44
N ILE A 326 -6.98 0.91 25.02
CA ILE A 326 -6.95 -0.44 24.49
C ILE A 326 -6.13 -1.28 25.46
N ARG A 327 -6.78 -2.25 26.11
CA ARG A 327 -6.10 -3.21 26.99
C ARG A 327 -5.67 -4.41 26.16
N ALA A 328 -4.38 -4.57 25.96
CA ALA A 328 -3.85 -5.60 25.07
C ALA A 328 -2.51 -6.18 25.54
N LYS A 329 -2.25 -7.41 25.11
CA LYS A 329 -0.96 -8.08 25.19
C LYS A 329 -0.43 -8.28 23.78
N LEU A 330 0.78 -7.78 23.54
CA LEU A 330 1.34 -7.60 22.19
C LEU A 330 2.04 -8.88 21.69
N PRO A 331 2.12 -9.12 20.37
CA PRO A 331 2.71 -10.32 19.80
C PRO A 331 4.24 -10.36 19.90
N ILE A 332 4.80 -11.57 20.03
CA ILE A 332 6.24 -11.84 19.95
C ILE A 332 6.56 -12.52 18.62
N GLY A 333 7.71 -12.22 18.03
CA GLY A 333 8.21 -12.90 16.85
C GLY A 333 8.90 -11.92 15.91
N ASP A 334 9.92 -12.41 15.22
CA ASP A 334 10.67 -11.57 14.30
C ASP A 334 9.76 -11.02 13.19
N TRP A 335 9.88 -9.71 12.98
CA TRP A 335 9.17 -8.98 11.92
C TRP A 335 7.65 -8.86 12.10
N ILE A 336 7.11 -9.19 13.28
CA ILE A 336 5.70 -8.97 13.61
C ILE A 336 5.52 -7.58 14.23
N LEU A 337 4.46 -6.87 13.83
CA LEU A 337 4.11 -5.56 14.35
C LEU A 337 2.61 -5.49 14.69
N PRO A 338 2.20 -5.26 15.96
CA PRO A 338 0.82 -4.99 16.29
C PRO A 338 0.40 -3.62 15.75
N GLN A 339 -0.87 -3.52 15.38
CA GLN A 339 -1.46 -2.35 14.74
C GLN A 339 -2.63 -1.87 15.57
N LEU A 340 -2.34 -1.07 16.60
CA LEU A 340 -3.33 -0.40 17.43
C LEU A 340 -3.36 1.08 17.03
N TRP A 341 -4.29 1.45 16.17
CA TRP A 341 -4.32 2.80 15.61
C TRP A 341 -5.72 3.33 15.33
N LEU A 342 -5.79 4.64 15.12
CA LEU A 342 -6.96 5.33 14.59
C LEU A 342 -6.66 5.80 13.16
N LYS A 343 -7.64 5.69 12.26
CA LYS A 343 -7.60 6.24 10.90
C LYS A 343 -8.80 7.13 10.63
N SER A 344 -8.64 8.14 9.80
CA SER A 344 -9.77 8.94 9.31
C SER A 344 -10.82 8.02 8.67
N SER A 345 -12.09 8.32 8.94
CA SER A 345 -13.21 7.52 8.47
C SER A 345 -13.59 7.81 7.03
N GLU A 346 -13.51 9.08 6.61
CA GLU A 346 -13.93 9.53 5.27
C GLU A 346 -12.77 10.00 4.39
N GLU A 347 -11.53 9.95 4.89
CA GLU A 347 -10.33 10.38 4.17
C GLU A 347 -10.46 11.81 3.59
N GLU A 348 -10.99 12.74 4.38
CA GLU A 348 -11.41 14.08 3.96
C GLU A 348 -10.28 14.95 3.37
N TYR A 349 -9.03 14.64 3.71
CA TYR A 349 -7.84 15.35 3.21
C TYR A 349 -7.09 14.57 2.12
N GLY A 350 -7.61 13.42 1.70
CA GLY A 350 -7.00 12.51 0.74
C GLY A 350 -6.67 11.13 1.31
N GLU A 351 -6.32 10.21 0.42
CA GLU A 351 -6.10 8.80 0.73
C GLU A 351 -4.95 8.59 1.73
N GLY A 352 -5.12 7.61 2.63
CA GLY A 352 -4.06 7.16 3.52
C GLY A 352 -3.59 8.25 4.50
N TYR A 353 -2.28 8.47 4.58
CA TYR A 353 -1.71 9.42 5.53
C TYR A 353 -2.00 10.89 5.23
N MET A 354 -2.56 11.23 4.08
CA MET A 354 -3.06 12.59 3.84
C MET A 354 -4.16 12.95 4.85
N SER A 355 -4.98 11.97 5.24
CA SER A 355 -5.99 12.14 6.29
C SER A 355 -5.53 11.69 7.68
N GLY A 356 -4.23 11.44 7.84
CA GLY A 356 -3.59 11.16 9.12
C GLY A 356 -3.84 9.74 9.66
N LYS A 357 -2.86 9.25 10.41
CA LYS A 357 -2.95 8.04 11.25
C LYS A 357 -2.47 8.34 12.66
N VAL A 358 -3.21 7.90 13.66
CA VAL A 358 -2.81 7.96 15.07
C VAL A 358 -2.35 6.57 15.50
N VAL A 359 -1.07 6.41 15.83
CA VAL A 359 -0.50 5.16 16.32
C VAL A 359 -0.61 5.18 17.84
N ILE A 360 -1.51 4.37 18.42
CA ILE A 360 -1.70 4.27 19.88
C ILE A 360 -0.62 3.38 20.49
N ALA A 361 -0.32 2.27 19.83
CA ALA A 361 0.72 1.36 20.27
C ALA A 361 1.24 0.53 19.10
N SER A 362 2.55 0.57 18.89
CA SER A 362 3.29 -0.24 17.94
C SER A 362 4.62 -0.63 18.56
N VAL A 363 5.00 -1.90 18.51
CA VAL A 363 6.26 -2.39 19.06
C VAL A 363 6.75 -3.56 18.18
N ALA A 364 8.05 -3.61 17.90
CA ALA A 364 8.62 -4.76 17.20
C ALA A 364 8.47 -6.03 18.05
N GLY A 365 7.97 -7.12 17.47
CA GLY A 365 7.88 -8.44 18.13
C GLY A 365 9.25 -9.10 18.36
N ASN A 366 10.30 -8.58 17.72
CA ASN A 366 11.68 -9.07 17.80
C ASN A 366 12.25 -8.97 19.23
N ARG A 367 12.76 -10.09 19.74
CA ARG A 367 13.31 -10.22 21.10
C ARG A 367 14.57 -9.39 21.36
N ASN A 368 15.43 -9.27 20.36
CA ASN A 368 16.68 -8.52 20.46
C ASN A 368 16.89 -7.80 19.13
N LEU A 369 16.18 -6.69 18.95
CA LEU A 369 16.30 -5.86 17.75
C LEU A 369 17.12 -4.64 18.09
N THR A 370 18.26 -4.50 17.42
CA THR A 370 19.14 -3.36 17.64
C THR A 370 19.43 -2.63 16.34
N THR A 371 19.70 -1.33 16.44
CA THR A 371 20.36 -0.60 15.36
C THR A 371 21.80 -1.09 15.18
N GLN A 372 22.48 -0.67 14.11
CA GLN A 372 23.90 -0.98 13.90
C GLN A 372 24.81 -0.38 14.97
N SER A 373 24.37 0.69 15.65
CA SER A 373 25.09 1.29 16.78
C SER A 373 24.79 0.60 18.12
N GLY A 374 23.95 -0.44 18.14
CA GLY A 374 23.62 -1.21 19.34
C GLY A 374 22.48 -0.62 20.18
N GLU A 375 21.74 0.36 19.68
CA GLU A 375 20.54 0.87 20.35
C GLU A 375 19.40 -0.15 20.25
N ASP A 376 18.79 -0.50 21.39
CA ASP A 376 17.58 -1.33 21.43
C ASP A 376 16.39 -0.59 20.81
N VAL A 377 15.78 -1.22 19.82
CA VAL A 377 14.56 -0.78 19.11
C VAL A 377 13.55 -1.93 19.01
N GLY A 378 13.71 -2.94 19.87
CA GLY A 378 12.91 -4.15 19.89
C GLY A 378 11.71 -4.07 20.81
N TRP A 379 11.36 -5.22 21.34
CA TRP A 379 10.13 -5.48 22.10
C TRP A 379 9.95 -4.72 23.43
N LYS A 380 10.94 -3.92 23.85
CA LYS A 380 10.87 -3.04 25.04
C LYS A 380 10.63 -1.57 24.68
N VAL A 381 10.61 -1.24 23.40
CA VAL A 381 10.55 0.14 22.90
C VAL A 381 9.23 0.35 22.18
N LEU A 382 8.22 0.80 22.91
CA LEU A 382 6.91 1.11 22.37
C LEU A 382 6.96 2.43 21.60
N GLU A 383 6.47 2.41 20.36
CA GLU A 383 6.25 3.58 19.52
C GLU A 383 4.79 4.02 19.60
N THR A 384 4.59 5.32 19.82
CA THR A 384 3.28 5.96 19.79
C THR A 384 3.40 7.33 19.15
N GLY A 385 2.34 7.79 18.48
CA GLY A 385 2.33 9.12 17.91
C GLY A 385 1.40 9.27 16.72
N VAL A 386 1.83 10.09 15.76
CA VAL A 386 1.03 10.39 14.57
C VAL A 386 1.85 10.34 13.30
N VAL A 387 1.20 10.00 12.20
CA VAL A 387 1.78 9.98 10.85
C VAL A 387 0.86 10.75 9.91
N ALA A 388 1.43 11.59 9.05
CA ALA A 388 0.70 12.30 8.00
C ALA A 388 1.53 12.44 6.71
N SER A 389 0.90 12.78 5.59
CA SER A 389 1.57 13.13 4.32
C SER A 389 0.91 14.35 3.68
N SER A 390 1.68 15.25 3.07
CA SER A 390 1.13 16.41 2.34
C SER A 390 0.84 16.13 0.87
N GLY A 391 0.69 14.86 0.48
CA GLY A 391 0.33 14.50 -0.88
C GLY A 391 0.60 13.03 -1.22
N PRO A 392 0.10 12.56 -2.38
CA PRO A 392 0.29 11.19 -2.84
C PRO A 392 1.76 10.86 -3.15
N ASP A 393 2.53 11.83 -3.66
CA ASP A 393 3.95 11.71 -4.00
C ASP A 393 4.87 12.38 -2.97
N HIS A 394 4.34 12.70 -1.79
CA HIS A 394 5.11 13.31 -0.71
C HIS A 394 5.51 12.24 0.32
N PRO A 395 6.73 12.29 0.87
CA PRO A 395 7.11 11.40 1.94
C PRO A 395 6.23 11.67 3.16
N SER A 396 5.76 10.59 3.79
CA SER A 396 5.10 10.69 5.09
C SER A 396 6.06 11.23 6.14
N ARG A 397 5.51 11.98 7.08
CA ARG A 397 6.23 12.43 8.26
C ARG A 397 5.49 11.98 9.49
N SER A 398 6.26 11.71 10.54
CA SER A 398 5.73 11.28 11.81
C SER A 398 6.25 12.15 12.94
N SER A 399 5.44 12.30 13.96
CA SER A 399 5.86 12.79 15.27
C SER A 399 5.57 11.67 16.24
N VAL A 400 6.63 10.94 16.60
CA VAL A 400 6.55 9.74 17.43
C VAL A 400 7.44 9.91 18.64
N VAL A 401 7.04 9.25 19.71
CA VAL A 401 7.76 9.18 20.97
C VAL A 401 7.89 7.73 21.36
N PHE A 402 9.04 7.41 21.94
CA PHE A 402 9.34 6.06 22.40
C PHE A 402 9.15 5.95 23.90
N ILE A 403 8.40 4.95 24.34
CA ILE A 403 8.23 4.60 25.74
C ILE A 403 9.01 3.31 25.99
N LYS A 404 10.06 3.42 26.79
CA LYS A 404 10.92 2.28 27.16
C LYS A 404 10.36 1.63 28.42
N SER A 405 10.39 0.30 28.45
CA SER A 405 10.04 -0.52 29.61
C SER A 405 11.23 -1.38 30.03
N ASP A 406 11.33 -1.69 31.32
CA ASP A 406 12.34 -2.62 31.84
C ASP A 406 12.03 -4.06 31.41
N GLU A 407 10.76 -4.40 31.26
CA GLU A 407 10.26 -5.70 30.79
C GLU A 407 9.62 -5.60 29.39
N PRO A 408 9.66 -6.65 28.56
CA PRO A 408 8.97 -6.69 27.27
C PRO A 408 7.47 -6.40 27.38
N TRP A 409 6.94 -5.58 26.47
CA TRP A 409 5.51 -5.23 26.38
C TRP A 409 4.58 -6.42 26.07
N GLN A 410 5.17 -7.56 25.72
CA GLN A 410 4.49 -8.80 25.34
C GLN A 410 4.33 -9.78 26.51
N ASN A 411 4.86 -9.46 27.69
CA ASN A 411 4.76 -10.34 28.85
C ASN A 411 3.35 -10.34 29.43
N ASP A 412 2.71 -9.17 29.52
CA ASP A 412 1.43 -8.96 30.20
C ASP A 412 0.48 -8.07 29.40
N PHE A 413 -0.76 -7.95 29.89
CA PHE A 413 -1.72 -6.99 29.36
C PHE A 413 -1.41 -5.59 29.88
N HIS A 414 -1.36 -4.62 28.97
CA HIS A 414 -1.15 -3.22 29.27
C HIS A 414 -2.30 -2.37 28.71
N ASP A 415 -2.58 -1.26 29.39
CA ASP A 415 -3.58 -0.28 28.95
C ASP A 415 -2.90 0.80 28.10
N PHE A 416 -2.98 0.68 26.78
CA PHE A 416 -2.45 1.69 25.85
C PHE A 416 -3.47 2.79 25.63
N THR A 417 -3.13 4.03 26.00
CA THR A 417 -4.09 5.13 26.04
C THR A 417 -3.65 6.33 25.21
N VAL A 418 -4.60 6.88 24.44
CA VAL A 418 -4.49 8.22 23.83
C VAL A 418 -5.62 9.11 24.33
N LEU A 419 -5.27 10.29 24.83
CA LEU A 419 -6.18 11.42 25.04
C LEU A 419 -6.05 12.37 23.86
N TRP A 420 -7.07 12.39 23.01
CA TRP A 420 -7.13 13.21 21.81
C TRP A 420 -8.16 14.32 21.96
N THR A 421 -7.72 15.56 21.84
CA THR A 421 -8.56 16.76 21.96
C THR A 421 -8.28 17.70 20.79
N PRO A 422 -9.10 18.74 20.55
CA PRO A 422 -8.77 19.75 19.54
C PRO A 422 -7.47 20.50 19.84
N LYS A 423 -6.96 20.43 21.08
CA LYS A 423 -5.78 21.21 21.52
C LYS A 423 -4.52 20.37 21.59
N ARG A 424 -4.62 19.12 21.99
CA ARG A 424 -3.47 18.24 22.25
C ARG A 424 -3.80 16.79 22.00
N MET A 425 -2.77 16.02 21.68
CA MET A 425 -2.79 14.57 21.65
C MET A 425 -1.71 14.04 22.57
N VAL A 426 -2.13 13.25 23.56
CA VAL A 426 -1.29 12.81 24.67
C VAL A 426 -1.42 11.30 24.82
N PHE A 427 -0.29 10.60 24.96
CA PHE A 427 -0.25 9.15 25.07
C PHE A 427 0.37 8.71 26.39
N TYR A 428 -0.13 7.62 26.95
CA TYR A 428 0.39 7.02 28.18
C TYR A 428 -0.06 5.56 28.28
N THR A 429 0.61 4.82 29.15
CA THR A 429 0.37 3.39 29.38
C THR A 429 -0.01 3.16 30.83
N ASP A 430 -0.86 2.15 31.10
CA ASP A 430 -1.18 1.66 32.45
C ASP A 430 -1.67 2.75 33.41
N GLY A 431 -2.40 3.73 32.88
CA GLY A 431 -2.93 4.87 33.66
C GLY A 431 -1.86 5.86 34.16
N ASP A 432 -0.59 5.73 33.75
CA ASP A 432 0.50 6.61 34.19
C ASP A 432 0.49 7.95 33.46
N GLU A 433 -0.46 8.81 33.82
CA GLU A 433 -0.58 10.16 33.26
C GLU A 433 0.61 11.06 33.60
N LYS A 434 1.41 10.73 34.62
CA LYS A 434 2.58 11.54 35.02
C LYS A 434 3.70 11.47 34.00
N ASN A 435 3.87 10.32 33.35
CA ASN A 435 4.88 10.09 32.32
C ASN A 435 4.33 10.25 30.89
N ALA A 436 3.12 10.80 30.77
CA ALA A 436 2.44 10.96 29.50
C ALA A 436 3.25 11.77 28.48
N LYS A 437 3.17 11.36 27.21
CA LYS A 437 3.90 11.97 26.09
C LYS A 437 2.95 12.80 25.24
N THR A 438 3.20 14.10 25.17
CA THR A 438 2.44 15.01 24.31
C THR A 438 3.10 15.09 22.94
N ILE A 439 2.36 14.75 21.88
CA ILE A 439 2.86 14.80 20.50
C ILE A 439 2.75 16.22 19.92
N TYR A 440 1.64 16.90 20.19
CA TYR A 440 1.43 18.28 19.78
C TYR A 440 0.55 19.05 20.76
N ASP A 441 0.71 20.38 20.76
CA ASP A 441 -0.17 21.33 21.44
C ASP A 441 -0.47 22.52 20.51
N THR A 442 -1.71 22.59 20.01
CA THR A 442 -2.15 23.61 19.04
C THR A 442 -2.35 25.00 19.63
N ARG A 443 -2.22 25.13 20.96
CA ARG A 443 -2.07 26.43 21.62
C ARG A 443 -0.70 27.04 21.35
N ILE A 444 0.31 26.21 21.05
CA ILE A 444 1.69 26.62 20.78
C ILE A 444 1.92 26.78 19.27
N ARG A 445 1.64 25.74 18.46
CA ARG A 445 1.84 25.73 17.00
C ARG A 445 0.95 24.67 16.32
N SER A 446 0.72 24.76 15.02
CA SER A 446 -0.11 23.76 14.32
C SER A 446 0.56 22.39 14.21
N VAL A 447 -0.23 21.35 13.96
CA VAL A 447 0.29 19.99 13.67
C VAL A 447 1.20 19.98 12.44
N VAL A 448 0.84 20.74 11.39
CA VAL A 448 1.68 20.94 10.20
C VAL A 448 3.09 21.41 10.58
N GLU A 449 3.19 22.35 11.54
CA GLU A 449 4.48 22.84 12.05
C GLU A 449 5.22 21.80 12.90
N TYR A 450 4.52 21.03 13.75
CA TYR A 450 5.13 19.95 14.53
C TYR A 450 5.73 18.85 13.66
N LEU A 451 5.08 18.52 12.54
CA LEU A 451 5.56 17.55 11.56
C LEU A 451 6.55 18.16 10.55
N GLY A 452 6.80 19.47 10.64
CA GLY A 452 7.75 20.20 9.80
C GLY A 452 7.32 20.36 8.33
N PHE A 453 6.04 20.15 8.01
CA PHE A 453 5.52 20.36 6.67
C PHE A 453 5.55 21.84 6.29
N ASN A 454 5.50 22.12 4.98
CA ASN A 454 5.48 23.50 4.52
C ASN A 454 4.08 24.08 4.75
N LYS A 455 3.99 25.30 5.30
CA LYS A 455 2.71 26.00 5.50
C LYS A 455 1.98 26.31 4.19
N SER A 456 2.69 26.31 3.06
CA SER A 456 2.10 26.48 1.74
C SER A 456 1.50 25.19 1.15
N ASP A 457 1.68 24.03 1.80
CA ASP A 457 1.03 22.79 1.39
C ASP A 457 -0.49 22.95 1.54
N ASP A 458 -1.24 22.78 0.47
CA ASP A 458 -2.69 23.04 0.40
C ASP A 458 -3.55 21.82 0.80
N THR A 459 -2.92 20.67 1.04
CA THR A 459 -3.60 19.41 1.41
C THR A 459 -4.57 19.56 2.56
N TRP A 460 -4.21 20.37 3.56
CA TRP A 460 -5.01 20.60 4.76
C TRP A 460 -5.64 22.00 4.78
N ALA A 461 -5.71 22.66 3.63
CA ALA A 461 -6.36 23.96 3.52
C ALA A 461 -7.82 23.88 4.03
N GLY A 462 -8.23 24.86 4.85
CA GLY A 462 -9.54 24.86 5.49
C GLY A 462 -9.67 23.95 6.73
N GLY A 463 -8.62 23.22 7.09
CA GLY A 463 -8.52 22.52 8.37
C GLY A 463 -8.21 23.44 9.55
N SER A 464 -8.42 22.91 10.75
CA SER A 464 -7.99 23.56 11.99
C SER A 464 -6.48 23.41 12.21
N LYS A 465 -5.94 24.03 13.27
CA LYS A 465 -4.55 23.83 13.68
C LYS A 465 -4.20 22.37 14.00
N SER A 466 -5.21 21.51 14.20
CA SER A 466 -5.04 20.08 14.49
C SER A 466 -5.12 19.20 13.25
N ALA A 467 -5.43 19.75 12.07
CA ALA A 467 -5.48 18.98 10.83
C ALA A 467 -4.15 18.24 10.56
N PRO A 468 -4.20 16.98 10.07
CA PRO A 468 -5.40 16.23 9.65
C PRO A 468 -6.22 15.57 10.79
N PHE A 469 -5.83 15.73 12.06
CA PHE A 469 -6.46 15.08 13.22
C PHE A 469 -7.63 15.88 13.80
N ASP A 470 -8.45 16.47 12.93
CA ASP A 470 -9.62 17.28 13.29
C ASP A 470 -10.93 16.81 12.62
N LYS A 471 -10.90 15.60 12.07
CA LYS A 471 -12.03 14.88 11.49
C LYS A 471 -12.41 13.67 12.34
N GLU A 472 -13.41 12.91 11.90
CA GLU A 472 -13.82 11.68 12.60
C GLU A 472 -12.91 10.51 12.25
N PHE A 473 -12.48 9.80 13.27
CA PHE A 473 -11.62 8.62 13.15
C PHE A 473 -12.37 7.39 13.64
N HIS A 474 -11.94 6.23 13.15
CA HIS A 474 -12.38 4.91 13.61
C HIS A 474 -11.18 4.12 14.14
N ILE A 475 -11.46 3.10 14.95
CA ILE A 475 -10.44 2.26 15.58
C ILE A 475 -10.13 1.11 14.63
N CYS A 476 -8.86 0.73 14.54
CA CYS A 476 -8.46 -0.54 13.96
C CYS A 476 -7.47 -1.28 14.87
N LEU A 477 -7.66 -2.61 14.93
CA LEU A 477 -6.82 -3.56 15.65
C LEU A 477 -6.33 -4.60 14.65
N GLY A 478 -5.03 -4.87 14.60
CA GLY A 478 -4.50 -5.87 13.68
C GLY A 478 -3.07 -6.27 13.97
N VAL A 479 -2.56 -7.18 13.15
CA VAL A 479 -1.15 -7.58 13.18
C VAL A 479 -0.61 -7.58 11.76
N GLY A 480 0.40 -6.73 11.52
CA GLY A 480 1.15 -6.70 10.27
C GLY A 480 2.45 -7.50 10.39
N VAL A 481 2.97 -7.97 9.24
CA VAL A 481 4.26 -8.67 9.19
C VAL A 481 5.15 -8.07 8.11
N GLY A 482 6.40 -7.78 8.47
CA GLY A 482 7.37 -7.15 7.60
C GLY A 482 6.85 -5.83 7.04
N GLY A 483 7.22 -5.51 5.80
CA GLY A 483 6.75 -4.32 5.10
C GLY A 483 7.80 -3.24 4.89
N PHE A 484 7.35 -2.11 4.36
CA PHE A 484 8.21 -0.95 4.05
C PHE A 484 8.32 0.02 5.22
N GLN A 485 7.46 -0.12 6.22
CA GLN A 485 7.40 0.71 7.41
C GLN A 485 7.54 -0.17 8.66
N GLY A 486 7.78 0.44 9.82
CA GLY A 486 7.83 -0.24 11.12
C GLY A 486 9.18 -0.87 11.51
N PHE A 487 10.01 -1.26 10.53
CA PHE A 487 11.37 -1.75 10.79
C PHE A 487 12.41 -0.92 10.05
N LEU A 488 13.30 -0.26 10.78
CA LEU A 488 14.38 0.54 10.20
C LEU A 488 15.31 -0.32 9.32
N ASP A 489 15.91 0.28 8.30
CA ASP A 489 16.89 -0.43 7.47
C ASP A 489 18.20 -0.66 8.23
N GLY A 490 18.78 -1.84 8.03
CA GLY A 490 20.06 -2.21 8.63
C GLY A 490 20.00 -2.68 10.09
N VAL A 491 18.82 -2.75 10.71
CA VAL A 491 18.66 -3.33 12.07
C VAL A 491 19.06 -4.80 12.11
N LEU A 492 19.46 -5.24 13.30
CA LEU A 492 19.90 -6.60 13.58
C LEU A 492 18.91 -7.27 14.53
N SER A 493 18.32 -8.40 14.13
CA SER A 493 17.55 -9.27 15.00
C SER A 493 18.43 -10.40 15.49
N ASN A 494 18.67 -10.49 16.80
CA ASN A 494 19.58 -11.48 17.40
C ASN A 494 20.96 -11.50 16.71
N GLY A 495 21.47 -10.32 16.31
CA GLY A 495 22.72 -10.16 15.58
C GLY A 495 22.66 -10.47 14.09
N LYS A 496 21.54 -10.99 13.56
CA LYS A 496 21.34 -11.19 12.11
C LYS A 496 20.73 -9.95 11.48
N GLN A 497 21.27 -9.52 10.35
CA GLN A 497 20.75 -8.36 9.64
C GLN A 497 19.34 -8.61 9.11
N LYS A 498 18.46 -7.61 9.20
CA LYS A 498 17.16 -7.59 8.51
C LYS A 498 17.33 -7.98 7.03
N PRO A 499 16.58 -8.97 6.53
CA PRO A 499 16.85 -9.55 5.21
C PRO A 499 16.48 -8.66 4.02
N TRP A 500 15.69 -7.59 4.24
CA TRP A 500 15.27 -6.65 3.20
C TRP A 500 15.55 -5.19 3.55
N SER A 501 15.61 -4.35 2.51
CA SER A 501 15.52 -2.89 2.64
C SER A 501 14.11 -2.41 2.31
N ASN A 502 13.62 -1.39 3.01
CA ASN A 502 12.23 -0.96 2.99
C ASN A 502 11.70 -0.61 1.59
N PHE A 503 12.50 0.00 0.73
CA PHE A 503 12.06 0.45 -0.60
C PHE A 503 12.68 -0.35 -1.74
N GLU A 504 13.26 -1.51 -1.46
CA GLU A 504 13.82 -2.35 -2.52
C GLU A 504 12.72 -3.16 -3.21
N VAL A 505 12.83 -3.27 -4.53
CA VAL A 505 11.86 -3.99 -5.40
C VAL A 505 11.69 -5.46 -5.00
N LYS A 506 12.73 -6.08 -4.43
CA LYS A 506 12.75 -7.50 -4.06
C LYS A 506 12.51 -7.74 -2.56
N SER A 507 12.07 -6.72 -1.82
CA SER A 507 11.95 -6.76 -0.36
C SER A 507 11.12 -7.95 0.13
N ARG A 508 9.90 -8.09 -0.41
CA ARG A 508 8.99 -9.19 -0.10
C ARG A 508 9.57 -10.57 -0.44
N LEU A 509 10.28 -10.69 -1.57
CA LEU A 509 10.96 -11.94 -1.95
C LEU A 509 12.13 -12.26 -1.02
N LYS A 510 12.93 -11.27 -0.61
CA LYS A 510 14.02 -11.48 0.34
C LYS A 510 13.50 -11.87 1.72
N PHE A 511 12.43 -11.21 2.17
CA PHE A 511 11.70 -11.60 3.38
C PHE A 511 11.26 -13.06 3.31
N TRP A 512 10.61 -13.47 2.21
CA TRP A 512 10.18 -14.85 1.99
C TRP A 512 11.33 -15.87 1.99
N ARG A 513 12.44 -15.54 1.32
CA ARG A 513 13.63 -16.42 1.25
C ARG A 513 14.35 -16.58 2.58
N ALA A 514 14.20 -15.62 3.49
CA ALA A 514 14.79 -15.66 4.82
C ALA A 514 13.88 -16.32 5.86
N ARG A 515 12.79 -17.00 5.46
CA ARG A 515 11.81 -17.58 6.39
C ARG A 515 12.39 -18.58 7.37
N ASP A 516 13.41 -19.33 6.97
CA ASP A 516 14.09 -20.27 7.86
C ASP A 516 14.80 -19.56 9.03
N ASP A 517 15.10 -18.26 8.91
CA ASP A 517 15.67 -17.45 10.00
C ASP A 517 14.61 -16.92 10.97
N TRP A 518 13.47 -16.43 10.45
CA TRP A 518 12.48 -15.72 11.27
C TRP A 518 11.28 -16.57 11.68
N LYS A 519 10.84 -17.52 10.86
CA LYS A 519 9.69 -18.37 11.16
C LYS A 519 9.85 -19.18 12.46
N PRO A 520 11.04 -19.72 12.80
CA PRO A 520 11.23 -20.42 14.07
C PRO A 520 11.12 -19.54 15.32
N THR A 521 11.16 -18.21 15.16
CA THR A 521 10.94 -17.28 16.29
C THR A 521 9.45 -17.09 16.61
N TRP A 522 8.56 -17.55 15.72
CA TRP A 522 7.13 -17.48 15.92
C TRP A 522 6.65 -18.67 16.75
N SER A 523 5.67 -18.44 17.60
CA SER A 523 5.14 -19.41 18.55
C SER A 523 3.65 -19.20 18.74
N ASP A 524 3.03 -19.93 19.66
CA ASP A 524 1.67 -19.65 20.07
C ASP A 524 1.53 -18.18 20.55
N ARG A 525 2.56 -17.60 21.17
CA ARG A 525 2.58 -16.19 21.62
C ARG A 525 2.78 -15.17 20.50
N SER A 526 2.88 -15.60 19.25
CA SER A 526 2.91 -14.72 18.07
C SER A 526 1.50 -14.28 17.69
N ARG A 527 0.81 -13.65 18.63
CA ARG A 527 -0.59 -13.23 18.48
C ARG A 527 -0.83 -11.96 19.29
N LEU A 528 -1.67 -11.07 18.76
CA LEU A 528 -2.19 -9.95 19.52
C LEU A 528 -3.41 -10.42 20.30
N GLU A 529 -3.44 -10.13 21.59
CA GLU A 529 -4.54 -10.45 22.49
C GLU A 529 -5.13 -9.13 23.00
N VAL A 530 -6.39 -8.83 22.71
CA VAL A 530 -7.08 -7.61 23.14
C VAL A 530 -8.21 -7.99 24.08
N ASP A 531 -8.11 -7.53 25.32
CA ASP A 531 -9.07 -7.77 26.39
C ASP A 531 -10.24 -6.78 26.30
N SER A 532 -9.95 -5.50 26.06
CA SER A 532 -10.99 -4.49 25.95
C SER A 532 -10.57 -3.26 25.15
N VAL A 533 -11.56 -2.60 24.56
CA VAL A 533 -11.45 -1.29 23.93
C VAL A 533 -12.52 -0.37 24.52
N ILE A 534 -12.10 0.76 25.06
CA ILE A 534 -13.01 1.74 25.68
C ILE A 534 -12.72 3.12 25.11
N VAL A 535 -13.76 3.81 24.68
CA VAL A 535 -13.71 5.22 24.27
C VAL A 535 -14.58 6.04 25.20
N THR A 536 -14.00 7.04 25.84
CA THR A 536 -14.71 7.96 26.74
C THR A 536 -14.54 9.41 26.30
N ARG A 537 -15.42 10.28 26.81
CA ARG A 537 -15.32 11.72 26.65
C ARG A 537 -15.74 12.42 27.94
N GLU A 538 -14.90 13.36 28.38
CA GLU A 538 -15.19 14.30 29.47
C GLU A 538 -16.49 15.09 29.25
#